data_AF-A0A426Z8L1-F1
#
_entry.id   AF-A0A426Z8L1-F1
#
_cell.length_a   1.000
_cell.length_b   1.000
_cell.length_c   1.000
_cell.angle_alpha   90.00
_cell.angle_beta   90.00
_cell.angle_gamma   90.00
#
_symmetry.space_group_name_H-M   'P 1'
#
loop_
_entity.id
_entity.type
_entity.pdbx_description
1 polymer ?
#
loop_
_entity_poly.entity_id
_entity_poly.type
_entity_poly.pdbx_seq_one_letter_code
_entity_poly.pdbx_strand_id
1 'polypeptide(L)'
;MVNGLLKTAQGPPPGAPTTLVPPQDVTMKFEAMKCLVAILRSMGDWMNKQLRIPDPYSQNTEITDGNTGGSNELPLGNGNISEEPAEVHDSHSETANGTSEVASIELRRAYKLELQIQLMSAYYSATDVVILRFMIEVCWAPMLAAFSVPLDQSDDEMVISLCLEGFRSAVHVTAVMSMETQRDAFVTSLAKFTSLHSAADIKQKNIDAIKVCF
;
A
#
# COMPACT_ATOMS: atom_id res chain seq x y z
N MET A 1 -17.77 -13.22 -21.46
CA MET A 1 -17.06 -13.26 -20.16
C MET A 1 -16.59 -11.90 -19.65
N VAL A 2 -16.64 -10.83 -20.47
CA VAL A 2 -16.11 -9.48 -20.13
C VAL A 2 -17.12 -8.61 -19.34
N ASN A 3 -18.42 -8.84 -19.52
CA ASN A 3 -19.47 -8.03 -18.87
C ASN A 3 -19.69 -8.31 -17.37
N GLY A 4 -19.20 -9.45 -16.86
CA GLY A 4 -19.30 -9.78 -15.44
C GLY A 4 -18.31 -8.97 -14.60
N LEU A 5 -17.08 -8.82 -15.09
CA LEU A 5 -16.00 -8.09 -14.42
C LEU A 5 -16.27 -6.58 -14.37
N LEU A 6 -16.86 -6.01 -15.43
CA LEU A 6 -17.20 -4.59 -15.47
C LEU A 6 -18.26 -4.20 -14.41
N LYS A 7 -19.19 -5.12 -14.10
CA LYS A 7 -20.22 -4.89 -13.08
C LYS A 7 -19.68 -5.00 -11.65
N THR A 8 -18.64 -5.81 -11.42
CA THR A 8 -17.97 -5.87 -10.11
C THR A 8 -17.07 -4.65 -9.89
N ALA A 9 -16.47 -4.10 -10.95
CA ALA A 9 -15.60 -2.92 -10.86
C ALA A 9 -16.37 -1.59 -10.69
N GLN A 10 -17.66 -1.53 -11.06
CA GLN A 10 -18.46 -0.30 -11.00
C GLN A 10 -18.89 0.10 -9.58
N GLY A 11 -18.63 -0.72 -8.57
CA GLY A 11 -19.02 -0.45 -7.20
C GLY A 11 -20.54 -0.33 -7.01
N PRO A 12 -21.00 -0.15 -5.76
CA PRO A 12 -22.40 0.13 -5.49
C PRO A 12 -22.85 1.41 -6.21
N PRO A 13 -24.10 1.49 -6.69
CA PRO A 13 -24.62 2.71 -7.31
C PRO A 13 -24.49 3.90 -6.35
N PRO A 14 -24.24 5.12 -6.87
CA PRO A 14 -24.11 6.32 -6.05
C PRO A 14 -25.40 6.52 -5.24
N GLY A 15 -25.31 6.35 -3.91
CA GLY A 15 -26.43 6.41 -2.98
C GLY A 15 -26.73 5.11 -2.22
N ALA A 16 -26.03 4.01 -2.51
CA ALA A 16 -26.14 2.80 -1.69
C ALA A 16 -25.53 3.03 -0.29
N PRO A 17 -26.25 2.72 0.81
CA PRO A 17 -25.68 2.82 2.14
C PRO A 17 -24.54 1.81 2.27
N THR A 18 -23.33 2.30 2.52
CA THR A 18 -22.19 1.46 2.88
C THR A 18 -22.60 0.59 4.06
N THR A 19 -22.42 -0.74 3.98
CA THR A 19 -22.81 -1.68 5.04
C THR A 19 -22.00 -1.51 6.33
N LEU A 20 -20.99 -0.64 6.31
CA LEU A 20 -20.14 -0.31 7.45
C LEU A 20 -20.76 0.80 8.29
N VAL A 21 -20.67 0.64 9.61
CA VAL A 21 -21.09 1.67 10.56
C VAL A 21 -20.15 2.88 10.41
N PRO A 22 -20.63 4.14 10.48
CA PRO A 22 -19.80 5.33 10.23
C PRO A 22 -18.43 5.38 10.96
N PRO A 23 -18.30 4.98 12.25
CA PRO A 23 -17.00 4.94 12.93
C PRO A 23 -16.04 3.86 12.40
N GLN A 24 -16.56 2.74 11.91
CA GLN A 24 -15.76 1.69 11.27
C GLN A 24 -15.25 2.16 9.90
N ASP A 25 -16.10 2.85 9.14
CA ASP A 25 -15.74 3.42 7.83
C ASP A 25 -14.63 4.47 7.96
N VAL A 26 -14.69 5.35 8.97
CA VAL A 26 -13.60 6.32 9.26
C VAL A 26 -12.30 5.61 9.62
N THR A 27 -12.34 4.61 10.50
CA THR A 27 -11.15 3.83 10.88
C THR A 27 -10.54 3.10 9.68
N MET A 28 -11.37 2.45 8.86
CA MET A 28 -10.91 1.76 7.66
C MET A 28 -10.26 2.73 6.67
N LYS A 29 -10.87 3.90 6.44
CA LYS A 29 -10.30 4.93 5.56
C LYS A 29 -8.95 5.43 6.06
N PHE A 30 -8.82 5.63 7.37
CA PHE A 30 -7.57 6.09 7.97
C PHE A 30 -6.45 5.04 7.83
N GLU A 31 -6.72 3.78 8.16
CA GLU A 31 -5.74 2.69 8.00
C GLU A 31 -5.39 2.44 6.51
N ALA A 32 -6.37 2.52 5.61
CA ALA A 32 -6.13 2.41 4.18
C ALA A 32 -5.23 3.54 3.66
N MET A 33 -5.42 4.77 4.15
CA MET A 33 -4.57 5.90 3.81
C MET A 33 -3.13 5.69 4.31
N LYS A 34 -2.95 5.17 5.54
CA LYS A 34 -1.60 4.85 6.05
C LYS A 34 -0.89 3.84 5.15
N CYS A 35 -1.60 2.80 4.74
CA CYS A 35 -1.07 1.80 3.82
C CYS A 35 -0.65 2.45 2.50
N LEU A 36 -1.50 3.31 1.94
CA LEU A 36 -1.21 4.02 0.69
C LEU A 36 0.05 4.89 0.79
N VAL A 37 0.19 5.68 1.86
CA VAL A 37 1.37 6.52 2.09
C VAL A 37 2.63 5.66 2.28
N ALA A 38 2.52 4.56 3.02
CA ALA A 38 3.63 3.62 3.21
C ALA A 38 4.11 3.00 1.89
N ILE A 39 3.18 2.65 0.99
CA ILE A 39 3.50 2.13 -0.35
C ILE A 39 4.25 3.18 -1.16
N LEU A 40 3.76 4.42 -1.22
CA LEU A 40 4.41 5.50 -1.97
C LEU A 40 5.82 5.80 -1.44
N ARG A 41 5.98 5.83 -0.11
CA ARG A 41 7.30 6.01 0.51
C ARG A 41 8.25 4.87 0.14
N SER A 42 7.79 3.63 0.24
CA SER A 42 8.57 2.45 -0.14
C SER A 42 9.01 2.50 -1.61
N MET A 43 8.11 2.92 -2.51
CA MET A 43 8.44 3.15 -3.92
C MET A 43 9.50 4.23 -4.08
N GLY A 44 9.34 5.38 -3.42
CA GLY A 44 10.31 6.48 -3.46
C GLY A 44 11.69 6.06 -2.95
N ASP A 45 11.76 5.36 -1.82
CA ASP A 45 13.00 4.85 -1.22
C ASP A 45 13.69 3.84 -2.13
N TRP A 46 12.92 2.91 -2.72
CA TRP A 46 13.45 1.95 -3.68
C TRP A 46 13.99 2.66 -4.92
N MET A 47 13.26 3.64 -5.46
CA MET A 47 13.70 4.39 -6.64
C MET A 47 14.97 5.19 -6.39
N ASN A 48 15.10 5.83 -5.24
CA ASN A 48 16.31 6.56 -4.85
C ASN A 48 17.52 5.62 -4.80
N LYS A 49 17.34 4.40 -4.28
CA LYS A 49 18.39 3.36 -4.24
C LYS A 49 18.77 2.86 -5.63
N GLN A 50 17.79 2.64 -6.51
CA GLN A 50 18.02 2.15 -7.88
C GLN A 50 18.67 3.19 -8.77
N LEU A 51 18.23 4.45 -8.68
CA LEU A 51 18.72 5.55 -9.52
C LEU A 51 19.99 6.20 -8.96
N ARG A 52 20.47 5.74 -7.80
CA ARG A 52 21.71 6.20 -7.16
C ARG A 52 21.76 7.72 -7.05
N ILE A 53 20.61 8.36 -6.78
CA ILE A 53 20.53 9.80 -6.56
C ILE A 53 21.34 10.06 -5.30
N PRO A 54 22.46 10.82 -5.37
CA PRO A 54 23.22 11.14 -4.19
C PRO A 54 22.32 11.88 -3.22
N ASP A 55 22.20 11.35 -2.01
CA ASP A 55 21.55 12.04 -0.91
C ASP A 55 22.31 13.36 -0.67
N PRO A 56 21.67 14.54 -0.76
CA PRO A 56 22.34 15.82 -0.56
C PRO A 56 22.92 16.00 0.85
N TYR A 57 22.66 15.07 1.78
CA TYR A 57 23.20 15.07 3.14
C TYR A 57 24.16 13.91 3.48
N SER A 58 24.47 12.99 2.55
CA SER A 58 25.37 11.87 2.85
C SER A 58 26.85 12.23 2.69
N GLN A 59 27.49 12.57 3.81
CA GLN A 59 28.92 12.79 3.90
C GLN A 59 29.67 11.44 3.85
N ASN A 60 30.27 11.14 2.69
CA ASN A 60 31.16 9.98 2.51
C ASN A 60 32.33 10.04 3.49
N THR A 61 32.45 9.03 4.34
CA THR A 61 33.73 8.69 4.99
C THR A 61 34.07 7.25 4.62
N GLU A 62 34.72 7.10 3.46
CA GLU A 62 35.47 5.87 3.14
C GLU A 62 36.78 5.92 3.92
N ILE A 63 36.98 4.98 4.83
CA ILE A 63 38.31 4.57 5.28
C ILE A 63 38.46 3.09 4.91
N THR A 64 39.43 2.87 4.03
CA THR A 64 39.97 1.60 3.57
C THR A 64 40.96 1.06 4.60
N ASP A 65 40.86 -0.24 4.91
CA ASP A 65 41.94 -1.18 5.24
C ASP A 65 41.25 -2.54 5.49
N GLY A 66 41.65 -3.70 4.96
CA GLY A 66 42.95 -4.13 4.47
C GLY A 66 43.39 -5.36 5.28
N ASN A 67 43.32 -6.55 4.65
CA ASN A 67 43.87 -7.87 5.04
C ASN A 67 43.13 -8.76 6.07
N THR A 68 43.25 -10.10 6.09
CA THR A 68 43.54 -11.22 5.16
C THR A 68 43.74 -12.45 6.08
N GLY A 69 43.21 -13.62 5.71
CA GLY A 69 43.57 -14.94 6.25
C GLY A 69 42.48 -15.55 7.14
N GLY A 70 42.10 -16.82 7.05
CA GLY A 70 42.55 -17.96 6.26
C GLY A 70 42.03 -19.26 6.90
N SER A 71 41.38 -20.10 6.10
CA SER A 71 41.39 -21.58 6.14
C SER A 71 40.60 -22.40 7.20
N ASN A 72 39.90 -23.41 6.65
CA ASN A 72 39.55 -24.75 7.21
C ASN A 72 38.36 -24.79 8.20
N GLU A 73 37.45 -25.77 8.27
CA GLU A 73 37.23 -27.10 7.67
C GLU A 73 35.79 -27.53 8.06
N LEU A 74 35.11 -28.37 7.25
CA LEU A 74 33.93 -29.18 7.64
C LEU A 74 34.45 -30.60 7.96
N PRO A 75 33.80 -31.42 8.84
CA PRO A 75 32.72 -32.30 8.34
C PRO A 75 31.64 -32.80 9.34
N LEU A 76 30.47 -33.10 8.74
CA LEU A 76 29.50 -34.20 8.96
C LEU A 76 29.46 -35.00 10.29
N GLY A 77 28.25 -35.14 10.83
CA GLY A 77 27.86 -36.15 11.84
C GLY A 77 26.43 -36.68 11.60
N ASN A 78 26.30 -38.01 11.57
CA ASN A 78 25.18 -38.85 11.12
C ASN A 78 23.94 -38.93 12.05
N GLY A 79 22.76 -39.16 11.43
CA GLY A 79 21.82 -40.26 11.74
C GLY A 79 20.88 -40.19 12.94
N ASN A 80 19.55 -40.31 12.73
CA ASN A 80 18.74 -41.49 13.08
C ASN A 80 17.23 -41.35 12.75
N ILE A 81 16.61 -42.51 12.55
CA ILE A 81 15.30 -42.84 11.95
C ILE A 81 14.25 -43.12 13.05
N SER A 82 12.96 -43.20 12.64
CA SER A 82 11.80 -43.88 13.28
C SER A 82 10.89 -42.97 14.14
N GLU A 83 9.55 -43.06 14.19
CA GLU A 83 8.49 -43.91 13.61
C GLU A 83 7.12 -43.28 13.99
N GLU A 84 6.11 -43.37 13.10
CA GLU A 84 4.64 -43.28 13.35
C GLU A 84 4.16 -44.60 14.04
N PRO A 85 2.96 -44.77 14.67
CA PRO A 85 1.65 -44.54 14.02
C PRO A 85 0.35 -44.26 14.86
N ALA A 86 -0.65 -43.69 14.17
CA ALA A 86 -2.11 -44.01 14.10
C ALA A 86 -3.04 -44.22 15.33
N GLU A 87 -4.28 -43.68 15.22
CA GLU A 87 -5.62 -44.28 15.54
C GLU A 87 -6.73 -43.18 15.51
N VAL A 88 -7.56 -43.05 14.46
CA VAL A 88 -8.90 -43.62 14.19
C VAL A 88 -9.95 -43.49 15.32
N HIS A 89 -10.98 -42.65 15.13
CA HIS A 89 -12.37 -43.03 15.42
C HIS A 89 -13.40 -42.14 14.70
N ASP A 90 -14.41 -42.81 14.13
CA ASP A 90 -15.53 -42.31 13.33
C ASP A 90 -16.77 -42.07 14.22
N SER A 91 -17.70 -41.19 13.83
CA SER A 91 -19.14 -41.30 14.15
C SER A 91 -20.00 -40.21 13.51
N HIS A 92 -20.93 -40.72 12.69
CA HIS A 92 -22.10 -40.09 12.07
C HIS A 92 -22.97 -39.19 12.96
N SER A 93 -23.48 -38.09 12.40
CA SER A 93 -24.85 -37.62 12.68
C SER A 93 -25.41 -36.81 11.50
N GLU A 94 -26.49 -37.32 10.89
CA GLU A 94 -27.28 -36.61 9.88
C GLU A 94 -28.32 -35.68 10.51
N THR A 95 -28.81 -34.72 9.70
CA THR A 95 -29.90 -33.74 9.92
C THR A 95 -29.52 -32.33 10.43
N ALA A 96 -28.81 -31.57 9.59
CA ALA A 96 -28.71 -30.09 9.66
C ALA A 96 -28.77 -29.41 8.27
N ASN A 97 -29.45 -30.04 7.31
CA ASN A 97 -29.10 -29.93 5.88
C ASN A 97 -29.49 -28.61 5.18
N GLY A 98 -30.21 -27.67 5.80
CA GLY A 98 -30.58 -26.40 5.15
C GLY A 98 -29.60 -25.26 5.43
N THR A 99 -29.18 -25.11 6.69
CA THR A 99 -28.21 -24.10 7.14
C THR A 99 -26.77 -24.57 6.95
N SER A 100 -26.52 -25.88 7.10
CA SER A 100 -25.22 -26.52 6.82
C SER A 100 -24.81 -26.45 5.35
N GLU A 101 -25.78 -26.46 4.43
CA GLU A 101 -25.52 -26.40 3.00
C GLU A 101 -25.10 -24.99 2.56
N VAL A 102 -25.71 -23.95 3.13
CA VAL A 102 -25.29 -22.55 2.91
C VAL A 102 -23.91 -22.30 3.53
N ALA A 103 -23.68 -22.73 4.77
CA ALA A 103 -22.39 -22.57 5.45
C ALA A 103 -21.25 -23.31 4.72
N SER A 104 -21.52 -24.49 4.17
CA SER A 104 -20.55 -25.24 3.37
C SER A 104 -20.30 -24.62 1.99
N ILE A 105 -21.31 -23.98 1.38
CA ILE A 105 -21.13 -23.18 0.16
C ILE A 105 -20.28 -21.93 0.44
N GLU A 106 -20.53 -21.24 1.55
CA GLU A 106 -19.73 -20.07 1.97
C GLU A 106 -18.30 -20.44 2.29
N LEU A 107 -18.07 -21.52 3.04
CA LEU A 107 -16.74 -22.04 3.32
C LEU A 107 -15.99 -22.44 2.04
N ARG A 108 -16.68 -23.08 1.08
CA ARG A 108 -16.11 -23.44 -0.22
C ARG A 108 -15.76 -22.21 -1.05
N ARG A 109 -16.56 -21.14 -0.97
CA ARG A 109 -16.29 -19.86 -1.65
C ARG A 109 -15.11 -19.14 -0.99
N ALA A 110 -15.07 -19.08 0.34
CA ALA A 110 -13.98 -18.50 1.11
C ALA A 110 -12.65 -19.22 0.80
N TYR A 111 -12.62 -20.55 0.93
CA TYR A 111 -11.45 -21.36 0.60
C TYR A 111 -10.99 -21.16 -0.86
N LYS A 112 -11.92 -21.08 -1.81
CA LYS A 112 -11.57 -20.81 -3.21
C LYS A 112 -10.97 -19.42 -3.40
N LEU A 113 -11.48 -18.40 -2.70
CA LEU A 113 -10.91 -17.05 -2.71
C LEU A 113 -9.52 -17.05 -2.06
N GLU A 114 -9.37 -17.66 -0.88
CA GLU A 114 -8.10 -17.81 -0.16
C GLU A 114 -7.06 -18.47 -1.05
N LEU A 115 -7.44 -19.57 -1.71
CA LEU A 115 -6.58 -20.31 -2.60
C LEU A 115 -6.23 -19.50 -3.85
N GLN A 116 -7.18 -18.73 -4.42
CA GLN A 116 -6.90 -17.82 -5.53
C GLN A 116 -5.95 -16.70 -5.12
N ILE A 117 -6.14 -16.10 -3.94
CA ILE A 117 -5.25 -15.07 -3.40
C ILE A 117 -3.84 -15.64 -3.17
N GLN A 118 -3.74 -16.83 -2.57
CA GLN A 118 -2.47 -17.53 -2.36
C GLN A 118 -1.79 -17.95 -3.67
N LEU A 119 -2.54 -18.42 -4.68
CA LEU A 119 -1.97 -18.75 -6.00
C LEU A 119 -1.54 -17.50 -6.79
N MET A 120 -2.19 -16.35 -6.55
CA MET A 120 -1.79 -15.06 -7.11
C MET A 120 -0.69 -14.38 -6.30
N SER A 121 -0.31 -14.92 -5.14
CA SER A 121 0.71 -14.41 -4.24
C SER A 121 2.15 -14.69 -4.72
N ALA A 122 2.36 -14.84 -6.03
CA ALA A 122 3.69 -14.80 -6.60
C ALA A 122 4.17 -13.33 -6.58
N TYR A 123 4.87 -12.95 -5.52
CA TYR A 123 5.52 -11.65 -5.44
C TYR A 123 6.82 -11.68 -6.23
N TYR A 124 6.89 -10.87 -7.27
CA TYR A 124 8.14 -10.62 -7.98
C TYR A 124 8.74 -9.32 -7.46
N SER A 125 10.02 -9.36 -7.11
CA SER A 125 10.74 -8.13 -6.78
C SER A 125 10.70 -7.18 -7.97
N ALA A 126 10.30 -5.93 -7.75
CA ALA A 126 10.36 -4.91 -8.78
C ALA A 126 11.83 -4.76 -9.23
N THR A 127 12.08 -5.06 -10.49
CA THR A 127 13.41 -4.90 -11.13
C THR A 127 13.38 -3.80 -12.18
N ASP A 128 12.19 -3.43 -12.64
CA ASP A 128 12.00 -2.47 -13.73
C ASP A 128 11.13 -1.29 -13.27
N VAL A 129 11.68 -0.09 -13.41
CA VAL A 129 11.00 1.19 -13.17
C VAL A 129 9.76 1.37 -14.06
N VAL A 130 9.70 0.69 -15.21
CA VAL A 130 8.55 0.72 -16.11
C VAL A 130 7.28 0.20 -15.44
N ILE A 131 7.39 -0.84 -14.61
CA ILE A 131 6.22 -1.41 -13.90
C ILE A 131 5.66 -0.40 -12.90
N LEU A 132 6.54 0.25 -12.11
CA LEU A 132 6.11 1.30 -11.19
C LEU A 132 5.44 2.45 -11.94
N ARG A 133 5.93 2.79 -13.14
CA ARG A 133 5.38 3.88 -13.95
C ARG A 133 3.93 3.59 -14.31
N PHE A 134 3.67 2.38 -14.79
CA PHE A 134 2.31 1.92 -15.11
C PHE A 134 1.41 1.90 -13.88
N MET A 135 1.91 1.48 -12.72
CA MET A 135 1.13 1.52 -11.48
C MET A 135 0.67 2.95 -11.20
N ILE A 136 1.61 3.91 -11.18
CA ILE A 136 1.32 5.33 -10.92
C ILE A 136 0.40 5.93 -12.00
N GLU A 137 0.58 5.58 -13.28
CA GLU A 137 -0.29 6.06 -14.37
C GLU A 137 -1.76 5.70 -14.15
N VAL A 138 -2.04 4.55 -13.53
CA VAL A 138 -3.40 4.09 -13.27
C VAL A 138 -3.96 4.66 -11.97
N CYS A 139 -3.15 4.74 -10.91
CA CYS A 139 -3.66 5.10 -9.58
C CYS A 139 -3.50 6.57 -9.18
N TRP A 140 -2.83 7.44 -9.96
CA TRP A 140 -2.58 8.82 -9.54
C TRP A 140 -3.85 9.62 -9.22
N ALA A 141 -4.91 9.51 -10.03
CA ALA A 141 -6.15 10.25 -9.83
C ALA A 141 -6.91 9.82 -8.55
N PRO A 142 -7.16 8.52 -8.30
CA PRO A 142 -7.77 8.11 -7.04
C PRO A 142 -6.87 8.38 -5.82
N MET A 143 -5.54 8.30 -5.95
CA MET A 143 -4.63 8.73 -4.87
C MET A 143 -4.76 10.23 -4.58
N LEU A 144 -4.81 11.05 -5.62
CA LEU A 144 -5.01 12.49 -5.49
C LEU A 144 -6.30 12.80 -4.76
N ALA A 145 -7.41 12.13 -5.11
CA ALA A 145 -8.68 12.25 -4.41
C ALA A 145 -8.59 11.78 -2.95
N ALA A 146 -7.90 10.66 -2.70
CA ALA A 146 -7.72 10.08 -1.37
C ALA A 146 -6.95 11.01 -0.43
N PHE A 147 -6.07 11.87 -0.93
CA PHE A 147 -5.36 12.86 -0.12
C PHE A 147 -6.08 14.22 -0.08
N SER A 148 -6.58 14.71 -1.23
CA SER A 148 -7.18 16.04 -1.31
C SER A 148 -8.49 16.16 -0.54
N VAL A 149 -9.39 15.17 -0.67
CA VAL A 149 -10.72 15.26 -0.04
C VAL A 149 -10.62 15.28 1.49
N PRO A 150 -9.87 14.37 2.14
CA PRO A 150 -9.74 14.39 3.59
C PRO A 150 -8.93 15.60 4.09
N LEU A 151 -7.95 16.08 3.33
CA LEU A 151 -7.20 17.30 3.68
C LEU A 151 -8.08 18.56 3.66
N ASP A 152 -9.04 18.62 2.73
CA ASP A 152 -10.01 19.72 2.63
C ASP A 152 -11.00 19.69 3.81
N GLN A 153 -11.57 18.52 4.08
CA GLN A 153 -12.70 18.33 4.98
C GLN A 153 -12.34 18.09 6.45
N SER A 154 -11.10 17.67 6.74
CA SER A 154 -10.66 17.35 8.10
C SER A 154 -10.01 18.54 8.79
N ASP A 155 -10.26 18.63 10.11
CA ASP A 155 -9.49 19.43 11.06
C ASP A 155 -8.65 18.54 12.01
N ASP A 156 -8.68 17.21 11.83
CA ASP A 156 -7.84 16.27 12.58
C ASP A 156 -6.39 16.32 12.08
N GLU A 157 -5.48 16.69 12.96
CA GLU A 157 -4.05 16.83 12.71
C GLU A 157 -3.40 15.55 12.15
N MET A 158 -3.81 14.37 12.63
CA MET A 158 -3.26 13.09 12.15
C MET A 158 -3.68 12.82 10.71
N VAL A 159 -4.92 13.14 10.35
CA VAL A 159 -5.42 13.01 8.97
C VAL A 159 -4.71 14.01 8.06
N ILE A 160 -4.57 15.26 8.50
CA ILE A 160 -3.89 16.32 7.76
C ILE A 160 -2.44 15.93 7.49
N SER A 161 -1.69 15.55 8.53
CA SER A 161 -0.29 15.14 8.42
C SER A 161 -0.14 13.96 7.45
N LEU A 162 -1.03 12.97 7.52
CA LEU A 162 -0.96 11.81 6.65
C LEU A 162 -1.25 12.15 5.18
N CYS A 163 -2.22 13.03 4.92
CA CYS A 163 -2.51 13.50 3.57
C CYS A 163 -1.32 14.29 2.99
N LEU A 164 -0.72 15.18 3.79
CA LEU A 164 0.44 15.97 3.41
C LEU A 164 1.66 15.10 3.11
N GLU A 165 1.91 14.06 3.92
CA GLU A 165 2.97 13.08 3.67
C GLU A 165 2.68 12.26 2.40
N GLY A 166 1.42 11.93 2.15
CA GLY A 166 0.96 11.30 0.91
C GLY A 166 1.23 12.15 -0.33
N PHE A 167 0.89 13.44 -0.27
CA PHE A 167 1.23 14.42 -1.32
C PHE A 167 2.74 14.49 -1.55
N ARG A 168 3.54 14.64 -0.47
CA ARG A 168 5.00 14.70 -0.54
C ARG A 168 5.57 13.47 -1.25
N SER A 169 5.14 12.28 -0.83
CA SER A 169 5.61 11.02 -1.41
C SER A 169 5.17 10.86 -2.86
N ALA A 170 3.93 11.21 -3.21
CA ALA A 170 3.42 11.14 -4.57
C ALA A 170 4.16 12.10 -5.53
N VAL A 171 4.41 13.34 -5.09
CA VAL A 171 5.19 14.33 -5.85
C VAL A 171 6.61 13.83 -6.06
N HIS A 172 7.26 13.28 -5.02
CA HIS A 172 8.61 12.71 -5.13
C HIS A 172 8.67 11.57 -6.15
N VAL A 173 7.79 10.57 -6.02
CA VAL A 173 7.74 9.43 -6.95
C VAL A 173 7.50 9.91 -8.39
N THR A 174 6.47 10.73 -8.63
CA THR A 174 6.16 11.21 -9.98
C THR A 174 7.27 12.08 -10.58
N ALA A 175 7.98 12.88 -9.77
CA ALA A 175 9.12 13.66 -10.22
C ALA A 175 10.29 12.79 -10.65
N VAL A 176 10.68 11.81 -9.83
CA VAL A 176 11.81 10.91 -10.13
C VAL A 176 11.54 10.05 -11.38
N MET A 177 10.28 9.68 -11.64
CA MET A 177 9.87 8.95 -12.85
C MET A 177 9.65 9.83 -14.09
N SER A 178 9.90 11.15 -13.98
CA SER A 178 9.64 12.13 -15.05
C SER A 178 8.19 12.11 -15.57
N MET A 179 7.22 11.96 -14.66
CA MET A 179 5.78 11.93 -14.96
C MET A 179 5.17 13.32 -14.76
N GLU A 180 5.45 14.24 -15.70
CA GLU A 180 5.13 15.67 -15.56
C GLU A 180 3.64 15.94 -15.32
N THR A 181 2.74 15.34 -16.11
CA THR A 181 1.30 15.54 -15.97
C THR A 181 0.80 15.17 -14.56
N GLN A 182 1.23 14.03 -14.04
CA GLN A 182 0.83 13.55 -12.72
C GLN A 182 1.44 14.40 -11.63
N ARG A 183 2.75 14.70 -11.72
CA ARG A 183 3.46 15.59 -10.79
C ARG A 183 2.77 16.94 -10.69
N ASP A 184 2.50 17.58 -11.83
CA ASP A 184 1.91 18.90 -11.89
C ASP A 184 0.48 18.91 -11.33
N ALA A 185 -0.29 17.82 -11.52
CA ALA A 185 -1.61 17.66 -10.90
C ALA A 185 -1.52 17.59 -9.37
N PHE A 186 -0.58 16.81 -8.81
CA PHE A 186 -0.36 16.75 -7.37
C PHE A 186 0.10 18.10 -6.81
N VAL A 187 1.09 18.75 -7.44
CA VAL A 187 1.61 20.06 -7.02
C VAL A 187 0.53 21.13 -7.10
N THR A 188 -0.24 21.19 -8.20
CA THR A 188 -1.34 22.15 -8.35
C THR A 188 -2.41 21.95 -7.29
N SER A 189 -2.76 20.70 -6.96
CA SER A 189 -3.71 20.42 -5.89
C SER A 189 -3.17 20.83 -4.53
N LEU A 190 -1.91 20.52 -4.23
CA LEU A 190 -1.28 20.89 -2.96
C LEU A 190 -1.19 22.42 -2.79
N ALA A 191 -0.86 23.14 -3.86
CA ALA A 191 -0.82 24.59 -3.88
C ALA A 191 -2.16 25.22 -3.48
N LYS A 192 -3.31 24.62 -3.85
CA LYS A 192 -4.63 25.11 -3.42
C LYS A 192 -4.79 25.10 -1.90
N PHE A 193 -4.20 24.12 -1.21
CA PHE A 193 -4.26 24.00 0.24
C PHE A 193 -3.35 24.97 0.99
N THR A 194 -2.51 25.76 0.31
CA THR A 194 -1.68 26.79 0.96
C THR A 194 -2.44 28.06 1.32
N SER A 195 -3.65 28.25 0.78
CA SER A 195 -4.49 29.44 0.99
C SER A 195 -3.80 30.80 0.71
N LEU A 196 -2.77 30.84 -0.14
CA LEU A 196 -2.02 32.07 -0.44
C LEU A 196 -2.87 33.20 -1.05
N HIS A 197 -4.04 32.87 -1.61
CA HIS A 197 -4.98 33.85 -2.16
C HIS A 197 -5.78 34.61 -1.08
N SER A 198 -5.79 34.12 0.17
CA SER A 198 -6.43 34.80 1.31
C SER A 198 -5.59 34.60 2.58
N ALA A 199 -4.61 35.48 2.78
CA ALA A 199 -3.70 35.41 3.93
C ALA A 199 -4.42 35.56 5.29
N ALA A 200 -5.60 36.20 5.31
CA ALA A 200 -6.41 36.38 6.50
C ALA A 200 -7.06 35.07 7.01
N ASP A 201 -7.20 34.06 6.14
CA ASP A 201 -7.86 32.79 6.45
C ASP A 201 -6.87 31.62 6.65
N ILE A 202 -5.56 31.92 6.71
CA ILE A 202 -4.50 30.91 6.88
C ILE A 202 -4.62 30.26 8.25
N LYS A 203 -4.77 28.93 8.24
CA LYS A 203 -4.73 28.06 9.42
C LYS A 203 -3.45 27.23 9.43
N GLN A 204 -3.21 26.51 10.53
CA GLN A 204 -2.04 25.63 10.70
C GLN A 204 -1.88 24.64 9.53
N LYS A 205 -2.97 24.00 9.08
CA LYS A 205 -2.94 23.08 7.93
C LYS A 205 -2.41 23.69 6.63
N ASN A 206 -2.66 24.98 6.42
CA ASN A 206 -2.18 25.70 5.25
C ASN A 206 -0.69 25.99 5.35
N ILE A 207 -0.21 26.33 6.56
CA ILE A 207 1.23 26.49 6.84
C ILE A 207 1.95 25.17 6.62
N ASP A 208 1.39 24.05 7.08
CA ASP A 208 2.01 22.74 6.88
C ASP A 208 1.99 22.32 5.41
N ALA A 209 0.96 22.66 4.65
CA ALA A 209 0.96 22.49 3.19
C ALA A 209 2.07 23.31 2.50
N ILE A 210 2.34 24.54 2.95
CA ILE A 210 3.44 25.37 2.43
C ILE A 210 4.78 24.67 2.64
N LYS A 211 5.04 24.10 3.83
CA LYS A 211 6.28 23.35 4.12
C LYS A 211 6.49 22.10 3.26
N VAL A 212 5.43 21.57 2.66
CA VAL A 212 5.55 20.43 1.73
C VAL A 212 5.93 20.91 0.32
N CYS A 213 5.55 22.13 -0.06
CA CYS A 213 5.87 22.72 -1.37
C CYS A 213 7.29 23.30 -1.47
N PHE A 214 7.85 23.78 -0.36
CA PHE A 214 9.12 24.53 -0.30
C PHE A 214 10.10 23.88 0.68
#